data_AF-A0A8S2UJP6-F1
#
_entry.id   AF-A0A8S2UJP6-F1
#
_cell.length_a   1.000
_cell.length_b   1.000
_cell.length_c   1.000
_cell.angle_alpha   90.00
_cell.angle_beta   90.00
_cell.angle_gamma   90.00
#
_symmetry.space_group_name_H-M   'P 1'
#
loop_
_entity.id
_entity.type
_entity.pdbx_description
1 polymer ?
#
loop_
_entity_poly.entity_id
_entity_poly.type
_entity_poly.pdbx_seq_one_letter_code
_entity_poly.pdbx_strand_id
1 'polypeptide(L)' 'PTIPGEYAVHILCNDEDIPLSPFMAWIEAPGNFDPNKVKAYGPGLEPSGQIIGKPTEFTIDAHNAG' A
#
# COMPACT_ATOMS: atom_id res chain seq x y z
N PRO A 1 6.20 3.75 -11.88
CA PRO A 1 6.40 3.69 -13.35
C PRO A 1 6.20 5.09 -13.94
N THR A 2 6.91 5.45 -15.02
CA THR A 2 6.84 6.81 -15.60
C THR A 2 5.78 6.96 -16.67
N ILE A 3 5.24 5.85 -17.18
CA ILE A 3 4.22 5.81 -18.24
C ILE A 3 2.93 5.20 -17.66
N PRO A 4 1.77 5.85 -17.83
CA PRO A 4 0.48 5.26 -17.45
C PRO A 4 0.16 4.00 -18.26
N GLY A 5 -0.65 3.10 -17.70
CA GLY A 5 -1.11 1.89 -18.37
C GLY A 5 -1.08 0.66 -17.49
N GLU A 6 -1.29 -0.49 -18.12
CA GLU A 6 -1.32 -1.80 -17.46
C GLU A 6 0.09 -2.41 -17.41
N TYR A 7 0.48 -2.94 -16.24
CA TYR A 7 1.76 -3.58 -15.99
C TYR A 7 1.55 -4.97 -15.39
N ALA A 8 2.31 -5.96 -15.85
CA ALA A 8 2.40 -7.28 -15.24
C ALA A 8 3.57 -7.32 -14.23
N VAL A 9 3.27 -7.56 -12.96
CA VAL A 9 4.28 -7.74 -11.91
C VAL A 9 4.45 -9.23 -11.63
N HIS A 10 5.58 -9.79 -12.07
CA HIS A 10 5.94 -11.17 -11.80
C HIS A 10 6.60 -11.31 -10.43
N ILE A 11 6.16 -12.28 -9.66
CA ILE A 11 6.81 -12.69 -8.40
C ILE A 11 7.23 -14.15 -8.57
N LEU A 12 8.55 -14.37 -8.58
CA LEU A 12 9.15 -15.67 -8.87
C LEU A 12 9.67 -16.35 -7.58
N CYS A 13 9.52 -17.67 -7.52
CA CYS A 13 10.18 -18.55 -6.56
C CYS A 13 10.84 -19.69 -7.33
N ASN A 14 12.16 -19.84 -7.20
CA ASN A 14 12.95 -20.79 -8.01
C ASN A 14 12.69 -20.66 -9.52
N ASP A 15 12.66 -19.42 -10.02
CA ASP A 15 12.41 -19.06 -11.42
C ASP A 15 11.00 -19.40 -11.96
N GLU A 16 10.07 -19.84 -11.10
CA GLU A 16 8.66 -20.05 -11.43
C GLU A 16 7.75 -19.00 -10.80
N ASP A 17 6.72 -18.57 -11.54
CA ASP A 17 5.67 -17.70 -11.01
C ASP A 17 4.95 -18.33 -9.82
N ILE A 18 4.83 -17.59 -8.72
CA ILE A 18 4.01 -18.03 -7.59
C ILE A 18 2.51 -18.03 -7.98
N PRO A 19 1.64 -18.70 -7.20
CA PRO A 19 0.21 -18.58 -7.41
C PRO A 19 -0.24 -17.11 -7.44
N LEU A 20 -1.12 -16.80 -8.39
CA LEU A 20 -1.65 -15.44 -8.69
C LEU A 20 -0.67 -14.49 -9.40
N SER A 21 0.57 -14.90 -9.65
CA SER A 21 1.47 -14.17 -10.53
C SER A 21 1.13 -14.46 -12.02
N PRO A 22 1.21 -13.47 -12.92
CA PRO A 22 1.52 -12.06 -12.64
C PRO A 22 0.34 -11.31 -12.01
N PHE A 23 0.67 -10.36 -11.13
CA PHE A 23 -0.29 -9.39 -10.62
C PHE A 23 -0.41 -8.22 -11.59
N MET A 24 -1.61 -7.97 -12.10
CA MET A 24 -1.86 -6.87 -13.03
C MET A 24 -2.09 -5.56 -12.27
N ALA A 25 -1.29 -4.53 -12.59
CA ALA A 25 -1.35 -3.21 -11.97
C ALA A 25 -1.71 -2.13 -13.01
N TRP A 26 -2.75 -1.35 -12.72
CA TRP A 26 -3.13 -0.19 -13.53
C TRP A 26 -2.49 1.08 -12.95
N ILE A 27 -1.67 1.75 -13.76
CA ILE A 27 -0.96 2.97 -13.35
C ILE A 27 -1.60 4.17 -14.04
N GLU A 28 -2.06 5.13 -13.24
CA GLU A 28 -2.61 6.39 -13.73
C GLU A 28 -1.53 7.47 -13.87
N ALA A 29 -1.82 8.51 -14.65
CA ALA A 29 -0.97 9.69 -14.73
C ALA A 29 -0.95 10.43 -13.38
N PRO A 30 0.14 11.12 -13.03
CA PRO A 30 0.19 11.91 -11.80
C PRO A 30 -0.97 12.91 -11.73
N GLY A 31 -1.72 12.89 -10.62
CA GLY A 31 -2.81 13.82 -10.36
C GLY A 31 -2.41 15.00 -9.47
N ASN A 32 -3.39 15.83 -9.10
CA ASN A 32 -3.20 16.92 -8.15
C ASN A 32 -3.39 16.43 -6.70
N PHE A 33 -2.56 15.47 -6.29
CA PHE A 33 -2.51 14.95 -4.93
C PHE A 33 -1.05 14.69 -4.55
N ASP A 34 -0.73 14.75 -3.26
CA ASP A 34 0.59 14.47 -2.70
C ASP A 34 0.45 13.41 -1.58
N PRO A 35 0.66 12.12 -1.91
CA PRO A 35 0.48 11.05 -0.96
C PRO A 35 1.50 11.10 0.19
N ASN A 36 2.62 11.83 0.04
CA ASN A 36 3.62 11.97 1.10
C ASN A 36 3.15 12.85 2.27
N LYS A 37 2.05 13.59 2.09
CA LYS A 37 1.44 14.40 3.15
C LYS A 37 0.44 13.63 4.00
N VAL A 38 0.07 12.41 3.61
CA VAL A 38 -0.76 11.52 4.42
C VAL A 38 0.06 11.01 5.61
N LYS A 39 -0.53 11.02 6.80
CA LYS A 39 0.05 10.42 8.01
C LYS A 39 -0.90 9.36 8.55
N ALA A 40 -0.36 8.21 8.94
CA ALA A 40 -1.09 7.21 9.68
C ALA A 40 -0.36 6.92 10.99
N TYR A 41 -1.07 6.93 12.12
CA TYR A 41 -0.46 6.76 13.44
C TYR A 41 -1.45 6.22 14.46
N GLY A 42 -0.94 5.65 15.55
CA GLY A 42 -1.73 5.15 16.68
C GLY A 42 -1.40 3.70 17.05
N PRO A 43 -1.92 3.20 18.18
CA PRO A 43 -1.55 1.90 18.75
C PRO A 43 -1.74 0.71 17.79
N GLY A 44 -2.67 0.79 16.85
CA GLY A 44 -2.91 -0.26 15.85
C GLY A 44 -1.83 -0.40 14.79
N LEU A 45 -0.91 0.57 14.67
CA LEU A 45 0.18 0.58 13.71
C LEU A 45 1.57 0.43 14.36
N GLU A 46 1.63 0.36 15.69
CA GLU A 46 2.90 0.14 16.38
C GLU A 46 3.43 -1.29 16.14
N PRO A 47 4.76 -1.52 16.07
CA PRO A 47 5.32 -2.85 15.79
C PRO A 47 5.02 -3.90 16.88
N SER A 48 4.64 -3.45 18.08
CA SER A 48 4.35 -4.31 19.22
C SER A 48 3.36 -3.62 20.17
N GLY A 49 2.83 -4.39 21.13
CA GLY A 49 1.91 -3.89 22.15
C GLY A 49 0.44 -4.20 21.90
N GLN A 50 0.10 -4.80 20.75
CA GLN A 50 -1.25 -5.29 20.49
C GLN A 50 -1.54 -6.54 21.30
N ILE A 51 -2.79 -6.67 21.73
CA ILE A 51 -3.26 -7.76 22.57
C ILE A 51 -4.35 -8.52 21.82
N ILE A 52 -4.21 -9.84 21.73
CA ILE A 52 -5.18 -10.72 21.09
C ILE A 52 -6.58 -10.48 21.68
N GLY A 53 -7.57 -10.37 20.80
CA GLY A 53 -8.98 -10.19 21.20
C GLY A 53 -9.32 -8.80 21.71
N LYS A 54 -8.37 -7.85 21.73
CA LYS A 54 -8.67 -6.45 22.05
C LYS A 54 -8.71 -5.60 20.77
N PRO A 55 -9.74 -4.76 20.60
CA PRO A 55 -9.73 -3.74 19.57
C PRO A 55 -8.50 -2.84 19.72
N THR A 56 -7.93 -2.44 18.60
CA THR A 56 -6.84 -1.47 18.54
C THR A 56 -7.20 -0.42 17.48
N GLU A 57 -6.75 0.81 17.70
CA GLU A 57 -7.16 1.97 16.89
C GLU A 57 -5.94 2.62 16.24
N PHE A 58 -6.18 3.26 15.11
CA PHE A 58 -5.23 4.16 14.47
C PHE A 58 -6.00 5.26 13.75
N THR A 59 -5.32 6.36 13.47
CA THR A 59 -5.85 7.52 12.78
C THR A 59 -5.11 7.70 11.47
N ILE A 60 -5.85 8.12 10.43
CA ILE A 60 -5.30 8.60 9.17
C ILE A 60 -5.59 10.10 9.08
N ASP A 61 -4.53 10.90 8.94
CA ASP A 61 -4.60 12.33 8.63
C ASP A 61 -4.21 12.56 7.17
N ALA A 62 -5.19 12.91 6.34
CA ALA A 62 -5.01 13.17 4.90
C ALA A 62 -5.40 14.60 4.50
N HIS A 63 -5.66 15.49 5.46
CA HIS A 63 -6.26 16.82 5.19
C HIS A 63 -5.43 17.70 4.24
N ASN A 64 -4.11 17.47 4.17
CA ASN A 64 -3.18 18.25 3.34
C ASN A 64 -2.75 17.53 2.05
N ALA A 65 -3.26 16.33 1.78
CA ALA A 65 -2.75 15.45 0.73
C ALA A 65 -3.34 15.71 -0.66
N GLY A 66 -4.25 16.66 -0.83
CA GLY A 66 -4.83 17.02 -2.13
C GLY A 66 -6.34 17.15 -2.11
#